data_AF-A0AB34GSG4-F1
#
_entry.id   AF-A0AB34GSG4-F1
#
_cell.length_a   1.000
_cell.length_b   1.000
_cell.length_c   1.000
_cell.angle_alpha   90.00
_cell.angle_beta   90.00
_cell.angle_gamma   90.00
#
_symmetry.space_group_name_H-M   'P 1'
#
loop_
_entity.id
_entity.type
_entity.pdbx_description
1 polymer ?
#
loop_
_entity_poly.entity_id
_entity_poly.type
_entity_poly.pdbx_seq_one_letter_code
_entity_poly.pdbx_strand_id
1 'polypeptide(L)'
;MMSRLAPRWPAWLFWWRAACAQGVSAQQRTWAGASRIPGPGGPWGATGTSPLVRRGSSSASSGAPEVTLTRERYSARRLPFSVVSEDDLAALERIVPGGVITDPEELEAPNVDWLRTVRGE
;
A
#
# COMPACT_ATOMS: atom_id res chain seq x y z
N MET A 1 5.04 26.61 43.22
CA MET A 1 5.98 26.47 42.08
C MET A 1 5.65 25.15 41.39
N MET A 2 4.82 25.19 40.34
CA MET A 2 4.33 23.98 39.66
C MET A 2 5.28 23.60 38.53
N SER A 3 5.99 22.49 38.71
CA SER A 3 6.83 21.90 37.68
C SER A 3 5.94 21.27 36.61
N ARG A 4 5.90 21.89 35.42
CA ARG A 4 5.21 21.33 34.24
C ARG A 4 5.99 20.09 33.78
N LEU A 5 5.44 18.91 34.04
CA LEU A 5 5.90 17.67 33.41
C LEU A 5 5.48 17.71 31.94
N ALA A 6 6.40 18.11 31.07
CA ALA A 6 6.21 17.96 29.63
C ALA A 6 6.28 16.47 29.29
N PRO A 7 5.24 15.87 28.69
CA PRO A 7 5.34 14.50 28.22
C PRO A 7 6.28 14.50 27.02
N ARG A 8 7.44 13.85 27.16
CA ARG A 8 8.40 13.65 26.07
C ARG A 8 7.87 12.52 25.19
N TRP A 9 7.00 12.87 24.25
CA TRP A 9 6.52 11.93 23.25
C TRP A 9 7.69 11.54 22.34
N PRO A 10 7.92 10.24 22.04
CA PRO A 10 8.96 9.85 21.09
C PRO A 10 8.66 10.45 19.72
N ALA A 11 9.66 11.09 19.11
CA ALA A 11 9.53 11.72 17.78
C ALA A 11 9.03 10.75 16.69
N TRP A 12 9.18 9.44 16.91
CA TRP A 12 8.69 8.40 16.01
C TRP A 12 7.16 8.39 15.83
N LEU A 13 6.39 8.71 16.88
CA LEU A 13 4.92 8.79 16.79
C LEU A 13 4.47 9.94 15.86
N PHE A 14 5.26 11.02 15.76
CA PHE A 14 4.98 12.12 14.83
C PHE A 14 5.29 11.75 13.38
N TRP A 15 6.34 10.96 13.13
CA TRP A 15 6.66 10.49 11.77
C TRP A 15 5.61 9.53 11.22
N TRP A 16 5.00 8.69 12.07
CA TRP A 16 3.92 7.80 11.64
C TRP A 16 2.68 8.57 11.14
N ARG A 17 2.24 9.61 11.87
CA ARG A 17 1.09 10.44 11.45
C ARG A 17 1.35 11.24 10.17
N ALA A 18 2.58 11.71 9.95
CA ALA A 18 2.94 12.45 8.75
C ALA A 18 2.91 11.56 7.49
N ALA A 19 3.37 10.31 7.60
CA ALA A 19 3.36 9.36 6.49
C ALA A 19 1.92 8.99 6.06
N CYS A 20 0.99 8.83 7.02
CA CYS A 20 -0.42 8.55 6.72
C CYS A 20 -1.13 9.73 6.02
N ALA A 21 -0.80 10.98 6.37
CA ALA A 21 -1.40 12.16 5.75
C ALA A 21 -0.91 12.41 4.30
N GLN A 22 0.28 11.91 3.95
CA GLN A 22 0.86 12.06 2.61
C GLN A 22 0.20 11.15 1.54
N GLY A 23 -0.66 10.20 1.95
CA GLY A 23 -1.26 9.19 1.08
C GLY A 23 -2.47 9.66 0.25
N VAL A 24 -2.97 10.88 0.44
CA VAL A 24 -4.12 11.42 -0.31
C VAL A 24 -3.65 12.47 -1.31
N SER A 25 -2.87 12.04 -2.30
CA SER A 25 -2.85 12.73 -3.59
C SER A 25 -2.75 11.69 -4.70
N ALA A 26 -3.91 11.25 -5.17
CA ALA A 26 -4.03 10.54 -6.43
C ALA A 26 -3.68 11.53 -7.56
N GLN A 27 -2.39 11.73 -7.81
CA GLN A 27 -1.95 12.50 -8.97
C GLN A 27 -2.11 11.63 -10.22
N GLN A 28 -3.33 11.60 -10.76
CA GLN A 28 -3.57 11.14 -12.13
C GLN A 28 -2.82 12.07 -13.09
N ARG A 29 -1.62 11.66 -13.49
CA ARG A 29 -0.96 12.22 -14.67
C ARG A 29 -1.70 11.73 -15.91
N THR A 30 -2.70 12.49 -16.32
CA THR A 30 -3.32 12.40 -17.63
C THR A 30 -2.28 12.78 -18.69
N TRP A 31 -1.66 11.79 -19.33
CA TRP A 31 -0.91 12.01 -20.56
C TRP A 31 -1.90 12.17 -21.72
N ALA A 32 -2.54 13.33 -21.78
CA ALA A 32 -3.39 13.72 -22.90
C ALA A 32 -2.60 14.67 -23.82
N GLY A 33 -2.24 14.15 -24.99
CA GLY A 33 -2.30 14.93 -26.22
C GLY A 33 -1.06 15.73 -26.64
N ALA A 34 -0.71 15.50 -27.91
CA ALA A 34 0.02 16.40 -28.81
C ALA A 34 1.55 16.44 -28.74
N SER A 35 2.17 15.70 -29.66
CA SER A 35 3.11 16.35 -30.59
C SER A 35 3.00 15.69 -31.97
N ARG A 36 2.24 16.34 -32.86
CA ARG A 36 2.39 16.13 -34.30
C ARG A 36 3.74 16.72 -34.69
N ILE A 37 4.69 15.86 -35.06
CA ILE A 37 5.91 16.30 -35.74
C ILE A 37 5.65 16.22 -37.24
N PRO A 38 5.72 17.32 -38.01
CA PRO A 38 5.72 17.27 -39.46
C PRO A 38 7.01 16.59 -39.94
N GLY A 39 6.88 15.58 -40.80
CA GLY A 39 8.03 14.86 -41.32
C GLY A 39 8.89 15.72 -42.25
N PRO A 40 10.20 15.46 -42.33
CA PRO A 40 10.99 15.78 -43.50
C PRO A 40 10.96 14.58 -44.46
N GLY A 41 10.38 14.77 -45.63
CA GLY A 41 10.50 13.82 -46.73
C GLY A 41 11.97 13.69 -47.17
N GLY A 42 12.39 12.45 -47.37
CA GLY A 42 13.63 12.08 -48.04
C GLY A 42 13.41 10.75 -48.76
N PRO A 43 13.73 10.62 -50.06
CA PRO A 43 13.50 9.40 -50.82
C PRO A 43 14.67 8.41 -50.60
N TRP A 44 14.50 7.19 -51.14
CA TRP A 44 15.47 6.08 -51.26
C TRP A 44 15.35 4.94 -50.26
N GLY A 45 14.97 3.76 -50.78
CA GLY A 45 15.57 2.50 -50.39
C GLY A 45 14.65 1.49 -49.71
N ALA A 46 13.89 0.75 -50.51
CA ALA A 46 13.26 -0.50 -50.09
C ALA A 46 14.30 -1.54 -49.65
N THR A 47 13.95 -2.36 -48.65
CA THR A 47 13.99 -3.85 -48.61
C THR A 47 14.31 -4.32 -47.19
N GLY A 48 13.35 -5.00 -46.57
CA GLY A 48 13.53 -5.60 -45.25
C GLY A 48 12.20 -6.02 -44.64
N THR A 49 11.57 -7.06 -45.18
CA THR A 49 10.40 -7.70 -44.57
C THR A 49 10.85 -8.48 -43.34
N SER A 50 11.03 -7.81 -42.22
CA SER A 50 11.08 -8.47 -40.92
C SER A 50 9.66 -8.81 -40.50
N PRO A 51 9.32 -10.08 -40.20
CA PRO A 51 8.02 -10.38 -39.63
C PRO A 51 7.99 -9.72 -38.25
N LEU A 52 7.09 -8.74 -38.10
CA LEU A 52 6.79 -8.11 -36.83
C LEU A 52 6.26 -9.20 -35.90
N VAL A 53 7.15 -9.78 -35.10
CA VAL A 53 6.76 -10.58 -33.93
C VAL A 53 5.94 -9.65 -33.06
N ARG A 54 4.62 -9.82 -33.13
CA ARG A 54 3.66 -9.17 -32.26
C ARG A 54 3.97 -9.66 -30.84
N ARG A 55 4.84 -8.93 -30.14
CA ARG A 55 5.00 -9.09 -28.69
C ARG A 55 3.65 -8.76 -28.09
N GLY A 56 2.89 -9.80 -27.75
CA GLY A 56 1.63 -9.65 -27.04
C GLY A 56 1.90 -8.89 -25.76
N SER A 57 1.37 -7.68 -25.65
CA SER A 57 1.29 -6.98 -24.39
C SER A 57 0.42 -7.84 -23.48
N SER A 58 1.05 -8.56 -22.55
CA SER A 58 0.30 -9.16 -21.46
C SER A 58 -0.25 -8.00 -20.65
N SER A 59 -1.56 -7.75 -20.80
CA SER A 59 -2.29 -6.86 -19.89
C SER A 59 -2.27 -7.54 -18.53
N ALA A 60 -1.20 -7.35 -17.77
CA ALA A 60 -1.21 -7.64 -16.35
C ALA A 60 -2.34 -6.81 -15.76
N SER A 61 -3.29 -7.47 -15.10
CA SER A 61 -4.34 -6.79 -14.33
C SER A 61 -3.67 -5.72 -13.47
N SER A 62 -4.14 -4.47 -13.58
CA SER A 62 -3.62 -3.34 -12.80
C SER A 62 -3.96 -3.44 -11.31
N GLY A 63 -4.71 -4.46 -10.91
CA GLY A 63 -4.96 -4.76 -9.50
C GLY A 63 -3.69 -5.29 -8.85
N ALA A 64 -3.26 -4.66 -7.75
CA ALA A 64 -2.30 -5.29 -6.87
C ALA A 64 -2.84 -6.69 -6.51
N PRO A 65 -2.01 -7.74 -6.58
CA PRO A 65 -2.48 -9.09 -6.28
C PRO A 65 -3.04 -9.10 -4.86
N GLU A 66 -4.27 -9.60 -4.73
CA GLU A 66 -4.88 -9.85 -3.44
C GLU A 66 -4.05 -10.92 -2.73
N VAL A 67 -3.57 -10.59 -1.53
CA VAL A 67 -2.68 -11.48 -0.77
C VAL A 67 -3.54 -12.47 0.00
N THR A 68 -3.42 -13.75 -0.37
CA THR A 68 -4.10 -14.85 0.34
C THR A 68 -3.65 -14.91 1.80
N LEU A 69 -4.55 -15.29 2.70
CA LEU A 69 -4.26 -15.44 4.11
C LEU A 69 -3.14 -16.45 4.34
N THR A 70 -2.21 -16.12 5.22
CA THR A 70 -1.01 -16.95 5.46
C THR A 70 -1.38 -18.35 5.96
N ARG A 71 -2.44 -18.46 6.77
CA ARG A 71 -2.95 -19.74 7.27
C ARG A 71 -3.45 -20.64 6.15
N GLU A 72 -4.04 -20.08 5.09
CA GLU A 72 -4.56 -20.84 3.94
C GLU A 72 -3.42 -21.32 3.05
N ARG A 73 -2.43 -20.45 2.82
CA ARG A 73 -1.27 -20.77 1.98
C ARG A 73 -0.35 -21.83 2.57
N TYR A 74 -0.14 -21.80 3.89
CA TYR A 74 0.85 -22.66 4.56
C TYR A 74 0.24 -23.64 5.57
N SER A 75 -1.08 -23.73 5.66
CA SER A 75 -1.78 -24.59 6.64
C SER A 75 -1.35 -24.36 8.10
N ALA A 76 -0.88 -23.15 8.41
CA ALA A 76 -0.43 -22.77 9.74
C ALA A 76 -1.61 -22.74 10.72
N ARG A 77 -1.41 -23.28 11.93
CA ARG A 77 -2.41 -23.29 12.99
C ARG A 77 -2.07 -22.27 14.08
N ARG A 78 -3.05 -21.45 14.45
CA ARG A 78 -2.92 -20.51 15.58
C ARG A 78 -2.84 -21.32 16.89
N LEU A 79 -1.91 -20.93 17.76
CA LEU A 79 -1.86 -21.44 19.13
C LEU A 79 -3.05 -20.91 19.96
N PRO A 80 -3.38 -21.55 21.11
CA PRO A 80 -4.54 -21.18 21.91
C PRO A 80 -4.29 -19.92 22.77
N PHE A 81 -4.04 -18.78 22.12
CA PHE A 81 -4.03 -17.48 22.79
C PHE A 81 -5.46 -16.96 22.97
N SER A 82 -5.70 -16.17 24.01
CA SER A 82 -6.95 -15.44 24.20
C SER A 82 -7.28 -14.56 22.99
N VAL A 83 -8.57 -14.24 22.85
CA VAL A 83 -9.08 -13.29 21.85
C VAL A 83 -9.25 -11.95 22.57
N VAL A 84 -9.00 -10.85 21.86
CA VAL A 84 -9.16 -9.49 22.40
C VAL A 84 -10.64 -9.23 22.68
N SER A 85 -10.96 -8.85 23.91
CA SER A 85 -12.30 -8.49 24.38
C SER A 85 -12.53 -6.98 24.38
N GLU A 86 -13.77 -6.56 24.60
CA GLU A 86 -14.14 -5.15 24.76
C GLU A 86 -13.45 -4.51 25.98
N ASP A 87 -13.28 -5.27 27.06
CA ASP A 87 -12.55 -4.84 28.26
C ASP A 87 -11.07 -4.60 27.96
N ASP A 88 -10.46 -5.42 27.10
CA ASP A 88 -9.09 -5.24 26.65
C ASP A 88 -8.95 -3.97 25.81
N LEU A 89 -9.91 -3.70 24.91
CA LEU A 89 -9.94 -2.47 24.12
C LEU A 89 -10.08 -1.23 25.02
N ALA A 90 -10.97 -1.28 26.01
CA ALA A 90 -11.14 -0.19 26.98
C ALA A 90 -9.86 0.02 27.82
N ALA A 91 -9.18 -1.06 28.21
CA ALA A 91 -7.91 -0.98 28.91
C ALA A 91 -6.83 -0.32 28.04
N LEU A 92 -6.73 -0.71 26.76
CA LEU A 92 -5.80 -0.12 25.79
C LEU A 92 -6.08 1.36 25.56
N GLU A 93 -7.35 1.77 25.42
CA GLU A 93 -7.73 3.17 25.20
C GLU A 93 -7.36 4.04 26.41
N ARG A 94 -7.48 3.50 27.63
CA ARG A 94 -7.02 4.19 28.83
C ARG A 94 -5.49 4.34 28.89
N ILE A 95 -4.74 3.39 28.32
CA ILE A 95 -3.27 3.42 28.29
C ILE A 95 -2.78 4.36 27.17
N VAL A 96 -3.40 4.29 25.99
CA VAL A 96 -3.06 5.07 24.79
C VAL A 96 -4.33 5.73 24.23
N PRO A 97 -4.73 6.89 24.76
CA PRO A 97 -5.94 7.58 24.31
C PRO A 97 -5.88 7.96 22.83
N GLY A 98 -6.90 7.58 22.07
CA GLY A 98 -7.02 7.79 20.63
C GLY A 98 -6.04 6.98 19.78
N GLY A 99 -5.37 5.98 20.38
CA GLY A 99 -4.41 5.11 19.69
C GLY A 99 -4.97 3.73 19.32
N VAL A 100 -6.20 3.42 19.74
CA VAL A 100 -6.84 2.12 19.48
C VAL A 100 -7.62 2.18 18.17
N ILE A 101 -7.05 1.59 17.12
CA ILE A 101 -7.68 1.46 15.81
C ILE A 101 -8.32 0.08 15.70
N THR A 102 -9.61 0.04 15.40
CA THR A 102 -10.41 -1.20 15.29
C THR A 102 -11.20 -1.31 13.99
N ASP A 103 -11.19 -0.26 13.17
CA ASP A 103 -11.86 -0.29 11.88
C ASP A 103 -11.19 -1.32 10.95
N PRO A 104 -11.94 -2.29 10.40
CA PRO A 104 -11.35 -3.34 9.59
C PRO A 104 -10.68 -2.81 8.32
N GLU A 105 -11.19 -1.74 7.71
CA GLU A 105 -10.59 -1.17 6.49
C GLU A 105 -9.22 -0.53 6.79
N GLU A 106 -9.09 0.16 7.93
CA GLU A 106 -7.81 0.70 8.40
C GLU A 106 -6.79 -0.40 8.76
N LEU A 107 -7.25 -1.59 9.14
CA LEU A 107 -6.39 -2.73 9.53
C LEU A 107 -5.91 -3.59 8.35
N GLU A 108 -6.50 -3.45 7.16
CA GLU A 108 -6.10 -4.24 5.98
C GLU A 108 -4.64 -3.99 5.56
N ALA A 109 -4.24 -2.72 5.45
CA ALA A 109 -2.90 -2.34 5.05
C ALA A 109 -1.80 -2.81 6.04
N PRO A 110 -1.93 -2.60 7.37
CA PRO A 110 -0.92 -3.08 8.32
C PRO A 110 -0.88 -4.60 8.48
N ASN A 111 -1.96 -5.32 8.13
CA ASN A 111 -1.98 -6.79 8.16
C ASN A 111 -1.23 -7.46 6.99
N VAL A 112 -0.78 -6.69 5.99
CA VAL A 112 -0.02 -7.18 4.84
C VAL A 112 1.45 -6.79 4.97
N ASP A 113 2.36 -7.76 4.80
CA ASP A 113 3.80 -7.47 4.81
C ASP A 113 4.23 -6.60 3.63
N TRP A 114 5.42 -5.99 3.71
CA TRP A 114 5.94 -5.13 2.65
C TRP A 114 5.95 -5.85 1.29
N LEU A 115 6.45 -7.09 1.23
CA LEU A 115 6.57 -7.82 -0.04
C LEU A 115 5.22 -8.29 -0.58
N ARG A 116 4.13 -8.10 0.16
CA ARG A 116 2.77 -8.53 -0.18
C ARG A 116 2.70 -10.04 -0.44
N THR A 117 3.37 -10.80 0.41
CA THR A 117 3.45 -12.26 0.35
C THR A 117 2.81 -12.96 1.56
N VAL A 118 2.63 -12.23 2.66
CA VAL A 118 2.10 -12.66 3.95
C VAL A 118 0.99 -11.69 4.36
N ARG A 119 -0.15 -12.25 4.76
CA ARG A 119 -1.29 -11.53 5.31
C ARG A 119 -1.76 -12.17 6.61
N GLY A 120 -1.93 -11.35 7.64
CA GLY A 120 -2.53 -11.71 8.94
C GLY A 120 -4.07 -11.72 8.88
N GLU A 121 -4.69 -12.00 10.02
CA GLU A 121 -6.15 -11.95 10.20
C GLU A 121 -6.54 -10.84 11.17
#